data_AF-A0A7X9WGE2-F1
#
_entry.id   AF-A0A7X9WGE2-F1
#
_cell.length_a   1.000
_cell.length_b   1.000
_cell.length_c   1.000
_cell.angle_alpha   90.00
_cell.angle_beta   90.00
_cell.angle_gamma   90.00
#
_symmetry.space_group_name_H-M   'P 1'
#
loop_
_entity.id
_entity.type
_entity.pdbx_description
1 polymer ?
#
loop_
_entity_poly.entity_id
_entity_poly.type
_entity_poly.pdbx_seq_one_letter_code
_entity_poly.pdbx_strand_id
1 'polypeptide(L)'
;MRPESLLNNQSLQNNLDRLRIDGGYDFGGIAMYERSLRSSPIKWKYVSGNTNERYKLIILRKGRGLAGTVMKTGKRMVIADVDTPLTQAEKIAFPIILNESLTAVVAVPLWLEHQMYGVLLLGQRNHHPLPQSLEQLDIQSQIGFFTETN
;
A
#
# COMPACT_ATOMS: atom_id res chain seq x y z
N MET A 1 7.24 -19.63 -3.36
CA MET A 1 6.99 -18.99 -4.68
C MET A 1 8.16 -18.05 -5.01
N ARG A 2 8.66 -17.95 -6.26
CA ARG A 2 9.82 -17.06 -6.55
C ARG A 2 9.39 -15.58 -6.51
N PRO A 3 10.19 -14.66 -5.93
CA PRO A 3 9.83 -13.23 -5.83
C PRO A 3 9.42 -12.57 -7.14
N GLU A 4 10.02 -12.99 -8.26
CA GLU A 4 9.74 -12.44 -9.60
C GLU A 4 8.35 -12.81 -10.13
N SER A 5 7.81 -13.97 -9.72
CA SER A 5 6.45 -14.38 -10.10
C SER A 5 5.37 -13.52 -9.43
N LEU A 6 5.72 -12.77 -8.39
CA LEU A 6 4.84 -11.82 -7.71
C LEU A 6 4.77 -10.46 -8.42
N LEU A 7 5.72 -10.16 -9.31
CA LEU A 7 5.78 -8.86 -10.01
C LEU A 7 4.76 -8.75 -11.13
N ASN A 8 4.30 -9.88 -11.69
CA ASN A 8 3.32 -9.98 -12.78
C ASN A 8 2.28 -11.06 -12.46
N ASN A 9 1.60 -10.92 -11.33
CA ASN A 9 0.64 -11.88 -10.81
C ASN A 9 -0.79 -11.34 -10.95
N GLN A 10 -1.52 -11.86 -11.93
CA GLN A 10 -2.90 -11.44 -12.18
C GLN A 10 -3.84 -11.73 -11.01
N SER A 11 -3.56 -12.78 -10.22
CA SER A 11 -4.33 -13.08 -9.01
C SER A 11 -4.14 -12.01 -7.93
N LEU A 12 -2.96 -11.39 -7.82
CA LEU A 12 -2.75 -10.29 -6.87
C LEU A 12 -3.55 -9.04 -7.25
N GLN A 13 -3.61 -8.71 -8.54
CA GLN A 13 -4.44 -7.59 -9.01
C GLN A 13 -5.92 -7.87 -8.70
N ASN A 14 -6.43 -9.05 -9.04
CA ASN A 14 -7.82 -9.42 -8.78
C ASN A 14 -8.17 -9.42 -7.29
N ASN A 15 -7.24 -9.90 -6.45
CA ASN A 15 -7.39 -9.89 -5.00
C ASN A 15 -7.44 -8.46 -4.44
N LEU A 16 -6.56 -7.57 -4.92
CA LEU A 16 -6.58 -6.15 -4.56
C LEU A 16 -7.90 -5.49 -4.98
N ASP A 17 -8.38 -5.78 -6.18
CA ASP A 17 -9.64 -5.23 -6.70
C ASP A 17 -10.83 -5.66 -5.82
N ARG A 18 -10.92 -6.94 -5.47
CA ARG A 18 -11.96 -7.46 -4.57
C ARG A 18 -11.86 -6.85 -3.18
N LEU A 19 -10.67 -6.84 -2.58
CA LEU A 19 -10.46 -6.25 -1.27
C LEU A 19 -10.92 -4.79 -1.23
N ARG A 20 -10.55 -4.01 -2.24
CA ARG A 20 -10.95 -2.61 -2.32
C ARG A 20 -12.48 -2.47 -2.39
N ILE A 21 -13.13 -3.24 -3.25
CA ILE A 21 -14.58 -3.17 -3.47
C ILE A 21 -15.34 -3.65 -2.23
N ASP A 22 -15.05 -4.86 -1.76
CA ASP A 22 -15.76 -5.51 -0.66
C ASP A 22 -15.49 -4.80 0.68
N GLY A 23 -14.29 -4.24 0.84
CA GLY A 23 -13.90 -3.45 2.00
C GLY A 23 -14.43 -2.02 1.99
N GLY A 24 -15.04 -1.55 0.90
CA GLY A 24 -15.59 -0.18 0.81
C GLY A 24 -14.51 0.91 0.75
N TYR A 25 -13.39 0.64 0.09
CA TYR A 25 -12.31 1.60 -0.10
C TYR A 25 -12.37 2.27 -1.48
N ASP A 26 -12.06 3.56 -1.53
CA ASP A 26 -11.96 4.30 -2.79
C ASP A 26 -10.70 3.93 -3.59
N PHE A 27 -9.63 3.53 -2.92
CA PHE A 27 -8.34 3.25 -3.51
C PHE A 27 -7.63 2.06 -2.86
N GLY A 28 -6.93 1.28 -3.68
CA GLY A 28 -6.02 0.23 -3.23
C GLY A 28 -4.71 0.26 -4.02
N GLY A 29 -3.58 -0.03 -3.37
CA GLY A 29 -2.28 -0.11 -4.02
C GLY A 29 -1.34 -1.09 -3.34
N ILE A 30 -0.51 -1.78 -4.11
CA ILE A 30 0.57 -2.64 -3.59
C ILE A 30 1.91 -2.09 -4.06
N ALA A 31 2.74 -1.70 -3.10
CA ALA A 31 4.10 -1.25 -3.34
C ALA A 31 5.10 -2.39 -3.09
N MET A 32 6.02 -2.61 -4.03
CA MET A 32 7.06 -3.64 -3.93
C MET A 32 8.38 -3.12 -4.50
N TYR A 33 9.47 -3.80 -4.19
CA TYR A 33 10.74 -3.56 -4.89
C TYR A 33 10.57 -3.82 -6.40
N GLU A 34 11.13 -2.95 -7.24
CA GLU A 34 11.03 -3.09 -8.69
C GLU A 34 11.70 -4.36 -9.21
N ARG A 35 12.76 -4.79 -8.52
CA ARG A 35 13.48 -6.05 -8.72
C ARG A 35 13.61 -6.75 -7.38
N SER A 36 13.91 -8.05 -7.38
CA SER A 36 14.11 -8.89 -6.19
C SER A 36 15.27 -8.44 -5.27
N LEU A 37 16.05 -7.43 -5.66
CA LEU A 37 17.13 -6.84 -4.89
C LEU A 37 16.61 -5.78 -3.92
N ARG A 38 16.97 -5.87 -2.64
CA ARG A 38 16.56 -4.88 -1.61
C ARG A 38 17.10 -3.45 -1.83
N SER A 39 18.08 -3.28 -2.72
CA SER A 39 18.60 -1.98 -3.16
C SER A 39 17.77 -1.35 -4.30
N SER A 40 16.86 -2.12 -4.89
CA SER A 40 15.98 -1.66 -5.96
C SER A 40 15.02 -0.58 -5.43
N PRO A 41 14.61 0.39 -6.26
CA PRO A 41 13.56 1.31 -5.88
C PRO A 41 12.24 0.57 -5.58
N ILE A 42 11.44 1.15 -4.69
CA ILE A 42 10.07 0.70 -4.41
C ILE A 42 9.13 1.43 -5.36
N LYS A 43 8.22 0.70 -5.99
CA LYS A 43 7.19 1.21 -6.91
C LYS A 43 5.81 0.64 -6.57
N TRP A 44 4.76 1.39 -6.86
CA TRP A 44 3.38 0.90 -6.85
C TRP A 44 3.15 0.00 -8.07
N LYS A 45 3.15 -1.32 -7.84
CA LYS A 45 3.09 -2.34 -8.89
C LYS A 45 1.66 -2.69 -9.28
N TYR A 46 0.79 -2.79 -8.29
CA TYR A 46 -0.64 -3.02 -8.47
C TYR A 46 -1.41 -1.86 -7.89
N VAL A 47 -2.45 -1.43 -8.57
CA VAL A 47 -3.30 -0.33 -8.16
C VAL A 47 -4.74 -0.63 -8.57
N SER A 48 -5.68 -0.22 -7.73
CA SER A 48 -7.12 -0.38 -7.94
C SER A 48 -7.84 0.90 -7.55
N GLY A 49 -8.81 1.33 -8.36
CA GLY A 49 -9.57 2.56 -8.12
C GLY A 49 -8.74 3.84 -8.23
N ASN A 50 -7.65 3.84 -9.00
CA ASN A 50 -6.90 5.06 -9.31
C ASN A 50 -7.70 5.99 -10.21
N THR A 51 -7.54 7.29 -9.97
CA THR A 51 -8.15 8.34 -10.79
C THR A 51 -7.28 8.75 -11.97
N ASN A 52 -5.99 8.39 -11.93
CA ASN A 52 -5.00 8.72 -12.95
C ASN A 52 -3.83 7.74 -12.91
N GLU A 53 -2.85 7.90 -13.80
CA GLU A 53 -1.69 7.00 -13.87
C GLU A 53 -0.39 7.60 -13.31
N ARG A 54 -0.43 8.76 -12.65
CA ARG A 54 0.78 9.44 -12.14
C ARG A 54 1.49 8.63 -11.07
N TYR A 55 0.78 7.69 -10.41
CA TYR A 55 1.40 6.74 -9.47
C TYR A 55 2.56 5.94 -10.11
N LYS A 56 2.53 5.69 -11.43
CA LYS A 56 3.58 4.97 -12.15
C LYS A 56 4.93 5.70 -12.15
N LEU A 57 4.91 7.02 -11.96
CA LEU A 57 6.11 7.87 -11.89
C LEU A 57 6.71 7.91 -10.47
N ILE A 58 6.02 7.38 -9.46
CA ILE A 58 6.51 7.38 -8.09
C ILE A 58 7.64 6.36 -7.95
N ILE A 59 8.81 6.85 -7.55
CA ILE A 59 10.00 6.06 -7.26
C ILE A 59 10.41 6.34 -5.82
N LEU A 60 10.30 5.35 -4.94
CA LEU A 60 10.63 5.49 -3.52
C LEU A 60 11.94 4.77 -3.20
N ARG A 61 12.76 5.37 -2.34
CA ARG A 61 13.93 4.72 -1.73
C ARG A 61 13.50 4.02 -0.44
N LYS A 62 14.26 2.99 -0.01
CA LYS A 62 14.03 2.32 1.28
C LYS A 62 13.98 3.34 2.42
N GLY A 63 12.96 3.23 3.29
CA GLY A 63 12.77 4.14 4.42
C GLY A 63 12.24 5.53 4.06
N ARG A 64 11.84 5.78 2.81
CA ARG A 64 11.27 7.06 2.37
C ARG A 64 9.85 6.89 1.86
N GLY A 65 9.03 7.88 2.16
CA GLY A 65 7.60 7.87 1.87
C GLY A 65 6.85 6.79 2.65
N LEU A 66 5.54 6.71 2.43
CA LEU A 66 4.64 5.87 3.22
C LEU A 66 5.02 4.38 3.11
N ALA A 67 5.19 3.87 1.88
CA ALA A 67 5.59 2.48 1.68
C ALA A 67 7.01 2.20 2.22
N GLY A 68 7.97 3.10 1.99
CA GLY A 68 9.34 2.90 2.48
C GLY A 68 9.43 2.89 3.99
N THR A 69 8.61 3.69 4.69
CA THR A 69 8.54 3.70 6.17
C THR A 69 7.97 2.39 6.69
N VAL A 70 6.82 1.92 6.16
CA VAL A 70 6.21 0.64 6.57
C VAL A 70 7.16 -0.54 6.33
N MET A 71 7.82 -0.60 5.17
CA MET A 71 8.81 -1.65 4.90
C MET A 71 10.03 -1.59 5.83
N LYS A 72 10.40 -0.40 6.32
CA LYS A 72 11.53 -0.24 7.25
C LYS A 72 11.15 -0.66 8.67
N THR A 73 9.96 -0.30 9.13
CA THR A 73 9.52 -0.55 10.52
C THR A 73 8.88 -1.92 10.69
N GLY A 74 8.34 -2.51 9.63
CA GLY A 74 7.53 -3.72 9.70
C GLY A 74 6.21 -3.51 10.45
N LYS A 75 5.77 -2.25 10.61
CA LYS A 75 4.57 -1.89 11.36
C LYS A 75 3.57 -1.19 10.46
N ARG A 76 2.28 -1.49 10.65
CA ARG A 76 1.20 -0.78 9.97
C ARG A 76 1.23 0.71 10.32
N MET A 77 0.72 1.53 9.40
CA MET A 77 0.55 2.96 9.56
C MET A 77 -0.89 3.32 9.23
N VAL A 78 -1.55 4.06 10.12
CA VAL A 78 -2.93 4.51 9.95
C VAL A 78 -2.96 6.03 10.03
N ILE A 79 -3.58 6.65 9.05
CA ILE A 79 -3.78 8.09 8.96
C ILE A 79 -5.28 8.28 8.74
N ALA A 80 -6.02 8.48 9.84
CA ALA A 80 -7.49 8.55 9.80
C ALA A 80 -8.00 9.82 9.12
N ASP A 81 -7.19 10.87 9.12
CA ASP A 81 -7.41 12.13 8.43
C ASP A 81 -6.03 12.61 8.00
N VAL A 82 -5.85 13.01 6.75
CA VAL A 82 -4.57 13.48 6.19
C VAL A 82 -4.32 14.96 6.52
N ASP A 83 -5.37 15.73 6.81
CA ASP A 83 -5.25 17.17 7.00
C ASP A 83 -4.91 17.58 8.44
N THR A 84 -5.21 16.73 9.42
CA THR A 84 -4.95 17.03 10.84
C THR A 84 -3.59 16.57 11.39
N PRO A 85 -3.01 15.41 10.99
CA PRO A 85 -1.76 14.91 11.58
C PRO A 85 -0.52 15.13 10.71
N LEU A 86 -0.66 15.51 9.44
CA LEU A 86 0.49 15.64 8.53
C LEU A 86 0.85 17.09 8.24
N THR A 87 2.11 17.42 8.50
CA THR A 87 2.74 18.66 8.02
C THR A 87 2.81 18.68 6.49
N GLN A 88 2.93 19.88 5.90
CA GLN A 88 3.11 20.02 4.45
C GLN A 88 4.32 19.23 3.91
N ALA A 89 5.39 19.14 4.71
CA ALA A 89 6.58 18.37 4.37
C ALA A 89 6.30 16.85 4.31
N GLU A 90 5.46 16.34 5.21
CA GLU A 90 5.06 14.92 5.22
C GLU A 90 4.10 14.60 4.06
N LYS A 91 3.18 15.50 3.73
CA LYS A 91 2.32 15.36 2.54
C LYS A 91 3.17 15.24 1.26
N ILE A 92 4.19 16.08 1.11
CA ILE A 92 5.17 15.98 0.00
C ILE A 92 5.96 14.67 0.04
N ALA A 93 6.30 14.17 1.24
CA ALA A 93 6.99 12.90 1.39
C ALA A 93 6.12 11.69 0.99
N PHE A 94 4.79 11.84 0.93
CA PHE A 94 3.83 10.78 0.59
C PHE A 94 3.14 11.05 -0.76
N PRO A 95 3.87 10.94 -1.89
CA PRO A 95 3.37 11.35 -3.20
C PRO A 95 2.12 10.59 -3.67
N ILE A 96 1.87 9.37 -3.17
CA ILE A 96 0.66 8.61 -3.52
C ILE A 96 -0.60 9.26 -2.94
N ILE A 97 -0.52 9.83 -1.73
CA ILE A 97 -1.64 10.53 -1.09
C ILE A 97 -2.01 11.75 -1.93
N LEU A 98 -1.02 12.52 -2.37
CA LEU A 98 -1.23 13.69 -3.21
C LEU A 98 -1.76 13.32 -4.60
N ASN A 99 -1.13 12.37 -5.28
CA ASN A 99 -1.49 11.99 -6.65
C ASN A 99 -2.90 11.42 -6.74
N GLU A 100 -3.38 10.74 -5.70
CA GLU A 100 -4.70 10.13 -5.66
C GLU A 100 -5.71 10.90 -4.80
N SER A 101 -5.33 12.08 -4.28
CA SER A 101 -6.18 12.93 -3.42
C SER A 101 -6.79 12.16 -2.25
N LEU A 102 -5.99 11.31 -1.60
CA LEU A 102 -6.43 10.50 -0.47
C LEU A 102 -6.52 11.37 0.79
N THR A 103 -7.61 11.21 1.54
CA THR A 103 -7.90 11.95 2.77
C THR A 103 -7.79 11.07 4.02
N ALA A 104 -7.83 9.75 3.87
CA ALA A 104 -7.54 8.80 4.94
C ALA A 104 -6.88 7.55 4.35
N VAL A 105 -5.91 6.96 5.05
CA VAL A 105 -5.17 5.79 4.55
C VAL A 105 -4.77 4.81 5.66
N VAL A 106 -4.69 3.54 5.27
CA VAL A 106 -3.98 2.49 6.01
C VAL A 106 -2.93 1.85 5.13
N ALA A 107 -1.74 1.66 5.70
CA ALA A 107 -0.62 1.01 5.04
C ALA A 107 -0.15 -0.16 5.89
N VAL A 108 -0.16 -1.36 5.32
CA VAL A 108 0.09 -2.61 6.04
C VAL A 108 1.29 -3.32 5.41
N PRO A 109 2.27 -3.81 6.20
CA PRO A 109 3.38 -4.58 5.66
C PRO A 109 2.88 -5.91 5.08
N LEU A 110 3.53 -6.35 3.99
CA LEU A 110 3.28 -7.65 3.37
C LEU A 110 4.50 -8.55 3.56
N TRP A 111 4.35 -9.57 4.40
CA TRP A 111 5.35 -10.60 4.68
C TRP A 111 4.99 -11.91 3.98
N LEU A 112 6.00 -12.64 3.53
CA LEU A 112 5.87 -14.01 3.05
C LEU A 112 7.12 -14.77 3.50
N GLU A 113 6.95 -15.92 4.16
CA GLU A 113 8.06 -16.76 4.64
C GLU A 113 9.13 -15.97 5.44
N HIS A 114 8.71 -15.11 6.36
CA HIS A 114 9.55 -14.23 7.18
C HIS A 114 10.36 -13.15 6.42
N GLN A 115 9.97 -12.88 5.17
CA GLN A 115 10.62 -11.89 4.32
C GLN A 115 9.65 -10.74 4.04
N MET A 116 10.11 -9.50 4.21
CA MET A 116 9.36 -8.30 3.83
C MET A 116 9.33 -8.15 2.30
N TYR A 117 8.14 -8.23 1.70
CA TYR A 117 7.95 -8.12 0.25
C TYR A 117 7.45 -6.75 -0.20
N GLY A 118 6.65 -6.08 0.62
CA GLY A 118 5.99 -4.87 0.18
C GLY A 118 5.03 -4.28 1.18
N VAL A 119 4.13 -3.46 0.67
CA VAL A 119 3.12 -2.74 1.44
C VAL A 119 1.81 -2.76 0.67
N LEU A 120 0.73 -3.14 1.35
CA LEU A 120 -0.63 -2.87 0.91
C LEU A 120 -1.03 -1.50 1.44
N LEU A 121 -1.60 -0.67 0.57
CA LEU A 121 -2.22 0.60 0.90
C LEU A 121 -3.70 0.53 0.54
N LEU A 122 -4.56 0.91 1.47
CA LEU A 122 -5.97 1.17 1.22
C LEU A 122 -6.26 2.60 1.63
N GLY A 123 -7.08 3.30 0.85
CA GLY A 123 -7.32 4.72 1.05
C GLY A 123 -8.73 5.16 0.69
N GLN A 124 -9.12 6.26 1.30
CA GLN A 124 -10.38 6.96 1.10
C GLN A 124 -10.14 8.37 0.56
N ARG A 125 -11.13 8.91 -0.16
CA ARG A 125 -11.14 10.28 -0.68
C ARG A 125 -12.30 11.06 -0.06
N ASN A 126 -12.35 12.36 -0.34
CA ASN A 126 -13.48 13.23 0.03
C ASN A 126 -13.84 13.18 1.53
N HIS A 127 -12.85 12.97 2.40
CA HIS A 127 -13.01 12.81 3.85
C HIS A 127 -13.90 11.64 4.28
N HIS A 128 -14.10 10.64 3.41
CA HIS A 128 -14.70 9.38 3.84
C HIS A 128 -13.81 8.72 4.91
N PRO A 129 -14.39 8.23 6.02
CA PRO A 129 -13.62 7.58 7.07
C PRO A 129 -13.12 6.22 6.60
N LEU A 130 -12.00 5.77 7.19
CA LEU A 130 -11.59 4.38 7.06
C LEU A 130 -12.70 3.47 7.64
N PRO A 131 -13.00 2.33 7.01
CA PRO A 131 -13.94 1.35 7.54
C PRO A 131 -13.55 0.88 8.95
N GLN A 132 -14.53 0.66 9.82
CA GLN A 132 -14.29 0.22 11.21
C GLN A 132 -13.65 -1.17 11.31
N SER A 133 -13.75 -1.99 10.26
CA SER A 133 -13.15 -3.33 10.15
C SER A 133 -11.62 -3.31 9.95
N LEU A 134 -10.98 -2.15 10.03
CA LEU A 134 -9.55 -1.96 9.82
C LEU A 134 -8.65 -2.85 10.71
N GLU A 135 -9.06 -3.04 11.97
CA GLU A 135 -8.32 -3.87 12.93
C GLU A 135 -8.35 -5.35 12.54
N GLN A 136 -9.32 -5.75 11.72
CA GLN A 136 -9.59 -7.13 11.30
C GLN A 136 -9.20 -7.40 9.85
N LEU A 137 -8.33 -6.58 9.25
CA LEU A 137 -7.77 -6.85 7.92
C LEU A 137 -7.01 -8.18 7.91
N ASP A 138 -7.69 -9.25 7.52
CA ASP A 138 -7.07 -10.55 7.28
C ASP A 138 -6.37 -10.55 5.93
N ILE A 139 -5.12 -10.08 5.94
CA ILE A 139 -4.26 -9.96 4.75
C ILE A 139 -4.11 -11.30 4.03
N GLN A 140 -4.09 -12.42 4.76
CA GLN A 140 -3.90 -13.74 4.17
C GLN A 140 -5.13 -14.16 3.38
N SER A 141 -6.33 -14.05 3.95
CA SER A 141 -7.54 -14.38 3.20
C SER A 141 -7.76 -13.45 1.99
N GLN A 142 -7.31 -12.20 2.07
CA GLN A 142 -7.65 -11.17 1.08
C GLN A 142 -6.62 -11.00 -0.03
N ILE A 143 -5.32 -10.94 0.29
CA ILE A 143 -4.25 -10.74 -0.69
C ILE A 143 -3.54 -12.06 -1.04
N GLY A 144 -3.81 -13.15 -0.31
CA GLY A 144 -3.37 -14.51 -0.62
C GLY A 144 -2.29 -15.02 0.33
N PHE A 145 -1.12 -15.38 -0.17
CA PHE A 145 -0.05 -15.98 0.66
C PHE A 145 0.72 -14.97 1.54
N PHE A 146 0.27 -13.71 1.61
CA PHE A 146 0.91 -12.70 2.45
C PHE A 146 0.31 -12.65 3.85
N THR A 147 1.12 -12.24 4.81
CA THR A 147 0.72 -12.00 6.20
C THR A 147 1.15 -10.60 6.62
N GLU A 148 0.52 -10.06 7.66
CA GLU A 148 0.91 -8.77 8.23
C GLU A 148 2.07 -8.87 9.22
N THR A 149 2.20 -10.01 9.88
CA THR A 149 3.25 -10.27 10.88
C THR A 149 4.31 -11.19 10.31
N ASN A 150 5.57 -10.91 10.65
CA ASN A 150 6.70 -11.76 10.32
C ASN A 150 6.64 -13.12 11.05
#